data_AF-A0A5X2QYK0-F1
#
_entry.id   AF-A0A5X2QYK0-F1
#
_cell.length_a   1.000
_cell.length_b   1.000
_cell.length_c   1.000
_cell.angle_alpha   90.00
_cell.angle_beta   90.00
_cell.angle_gamma   90.00
#
_symmetry.space_group_name_H-M   'P 1'
#
loop_
_entity.id
_entity.type
_entity.pdbx_description
1 polymer ?
#
loop_
_entity_poly.entity_id
_entity_poly.type
_entity_poly.pdbx_seq_one_letter_code
_entity_poly.pdbx_strand_id
1 'polypeptide(L)' 'MNNLMVIDGIEVRRDAYGRYSLNDLHRAAGGEQKNRPKYWLSNKQTCELIEQLFTEGGIPPLEQNQPVSVI' A
#
# COMPACT_ATOMS: atom_id res chain seq x y z
N MET A 1 -8.00 12.09 -18.09
CA MET A 1 -6.61 11.83 -18.51
C MET A 1 -6.09 10.57 -17.82
N ASN A 2 -5.51 9.61 -18.55
CA ASN A 2 -4.68 8.56 -17.98
C ASN A 2 -3.25 9.08 -17.91
N ASN A 3 -2.78 9.41 -16.71
CA ASN A 3 -1.38 9.76 -16.51
C ASN A 3 -0.54 8.48 -16.47
N LEU A 4 0.43 8.40 -17.37
CA LEU A 4 1.42 7.33 -17.39
C LEU A 4 2.36 7.48 -16.18
N MET A 5 2.49 6.43 -15.38
CA MET A 5 3.46 6.37 -14.29
C MET A 5 4.59 5.42 -14.69
N VAL A 6 5.83 5.91 -14.62
CA VAL A 6 7.04 5.12 -14.92
C VAL A 6 7.99 5.25 -13.74
N ILE A 7 8.46 4.12 -13.23
CA ILE A 7 9.47 4.04 -12.16
C ILE A 7 10.60 3.18 -12.68
N ASP A 8 11.82 3.74 -12.74
CA ASP A 8 13.01 3.03 -13.23
C ASP A 8 12.81 2.34 -14.60
N GLY A 9 12.17 3.05 -15.53
CA GLY A 9 11.85 2.53 -16.86
C GLY A 9 10.71 1.49 -16.91
N ILE A 10 10.12 1.14 -15.76
CA ILE A 10 9.00 0.21 -15.67
C ILE A 10 7.68 0.98 -15.61
N GLU A 11 6.83 0.73 -16.59
CA GLU A 11 5.46 1.23 -16.61
C GLU A 11 4.62 0.59 -15.50
N VAL A 12 3.96 1.43 -14.71
CA VAL A 12 3.02 1.03 -13.66
C VAL A 12 1.61 1.23 -14.18
N ARG A 13 0.92 0.13 -14.50
CA ARG A 13 -0.43 0.20 -15.06
C ARG A 13 -1.43 0.66 -14.01
N ARG A 14 -2.46 1.35 -14.49
CA ARG A 14 -3.61 1.78 -13.69
C ARG A 14 -4.89 1.23 -14.29
N ASP A 15 -5.80 0.75 -13.45
CA ASP A 15 -7.11 0.29 -13.91
C ASP A 15 -8.10 1.44 -14.14
N ALA A 16 -9.30 1.09 -14.62
CA ALA A 16 -10.36 2.05 -14.88
C ALA A 16 -10.84 2.81 -13.64
N TYR A 17 -10.60 2.27 -12.43
CA TYR A 17 -10.95 2.89 -11.15
C TYR A 17 -9.81 3.74 -10.58
N GLY A 18 -8.69 3.89 -11.31
CA GLY A 18 -7.56 4.69 -10.87
C GLY A 18 -6.61 3.96 -9.91
N ARG A 19 -6.72 2.63 -9.74
CA ARG A 19 -5.85 1.84 -8.86
C ARG A 19 -4.62 1.35 -9.61
N TYR A 20 -3.44 1.44 -8.99
CA TYR A 20 -2.19 0.97 -9.59
C TYR A 20 -2.00 -0.54 -9.43
N SER A 21 -1.35 -1.14 -10.43
CA SER A 21 -0.94 -2.54 -10.43
C SER A 21 0.16 -2.79 -9.42
N LEU A 22 -0.19 -3.51 -8.35
CA LEU A 22 0.76 -3.91 -7.30
C LEU A 22 1.90 -4.80 -7.86
N ASN A 23 1.62 -5.59 -8.89
CA ASN A 23 2.64 -6.41 -9.56
C ASN A 23 3.68 -5.55 -10.31
N ASP A 24 3.23 -4.46 -10.94
CA ASP A 24 4.16 -3.58 -11.67
C ASP A 24 4.99 -2.75 -10.69
N LEU A 25 4.39 -2.31 -9.57
CA LEU A 25 5.11 -1.67 -8.46
C LEU A 25 6.16 -2.59 -7.85
N HIS A 26 5.84 -3.88 -7.62
CA HIS A 26 6.81 -4.87 -7.15
C HIS A 26 7.98 -5.04 -8.12
N ARG A 27 7.69 -5.09 -9.43
CA ARG A 27 8.72 -5.20 -10.46
C ARG A 27 9.61 -3.95 -10.50
N ALA A 28 9.01 -2.76 -10.40
CA ALA A 28 9.73 -1.48 -10.33
C ALA A 28 10.60 -1.35 -9.07
N ALA A 29 10.21 -1.99 -7.96
CA ALA A 29 10.99 -2.03 -6.72
C ALA A 29 12.11 -3.09 -6.72
N GLY A 30 12.46 -3.66 -7.87
CA GLY A 30 13.55 -4.64 -8.00
C GLY A 30 13.12 -6.11 -7.95
N GLY A 31 11.82 -6.43 -7.81
CA GLY A 31 11.30 -7.78 -8.08
C GLY A 31 11.66 -8.87 -7.06
N GLU A 32 12.25 -8.51 -5.92
CA GLU A 32 12.70 -9.43 -4.87
C GLU A 32 11.60 -10.41 -4.40
N GLN A 33 11.92 -11.70 -4.28
CA GLN A 33 10.93 -12.74 -3.96
C GLN A 33 10.26 -12.52 -2.59
N LYS A 34 11.03 -12.07 -1.60
CA LYS A 34 10.55 -11.73 -0.25
C LYS A 34 9.50 -10.60 -0.24
N ASN A 35 9.50 -9.76 -1.27
CA ASN A 35 8.62 -8.60 -1.41
C ASN A 35 7.44 -8.88 -2.37
N ARG A 36 7.23 -10.12 -2.82
CA ARG A 36 6.15 -10.42 -3.76
C ARG A 36 4.78 -10.03 -3.17
N PRO A 37 3.87 -9.46 -3.98
CA PRO A 37 2.52 -9.08 -3.55
C PRO A 37 1.73 -10.16 -2.82
N LYS A 38 1.91 -11.42 -3.20
CA LYS A 38 1.23 -12.56 -2.54
C LYS A 38 1.61 -12.72 -1.06
N TYR A 39 2.76 -12.18 -0.65
CA TYR A 39 3.22 -12.19 0.72
C TYR A 39 2.89 -10.89 1.45
N TRP A 40 2.17 -9.94 0.85
CA TRP A 40 1.91 -8.63 1.44
C TRP A 40 1.39 -8.73 2.88
N LEU A 41 0.32 -9.48 3.11
CA LEU A 41 -0.25 -9.66 4.46
C LEU A 41 0.64 -10.48 5.43
N SER A 42 1.67 -11.15 4.93
CA SER A 42 2.63 -11.91 5.74
C SER A 42 3.99 -11.20 5.84
N ASN A 43 4.18 -10.09 5.14
CA ASN A 43 5.42 -9.35 5.15
C ASN A 43 5.55 -8.64 6.50
N LYS A 44 6.68 -8.86 7.18
CA LYS A 44 6.96 -8.25 8.48
C LYS A 44 6.71 -6.74 8.49
N GLN A 45 7.19 -6.00 7.48
CA GLN A 45 7.00 -4.56 7.39
C GLN A 45 5.53 -4.17 7.25
N THR A 46 4.73 -4.97 6.54
CA THR A 46 3.31 -4.73 6.39
C THR A 46 2.57 -5.01 7.70
N CYS A 47 2.91 -6.08 8.41
CA CYS A 47 2.35 -6.35 9.74
C CYS A 47 2.70 -5.24 10.74
N GLU A 48 3.96 -4.81 10.77
CA GLU A 48 4.42 -3.70 11.61
C GLU A 48 3.67 -2.40 11.26
N LEU A 49 3.54 -2.08 9.97
CA LEU A 49 2.77 -0.91 9.54
C LEU A 49 1.30 -1.00 9.98
N ILE A 50 0.67 -2.16 9.81
CA ILE A 50 -0.72 -2.38 10.23
C ILE A 50 -0.83 -2.14 11.73
N GLU A 51 0.05 -2.73 12.55
CA GLU A 51 0.10 -2.55 14.00
C GLU A 51 0.24 -1.08 14.37
N GLN A 52 1.19 -0.36 13.75
CA GLN A 52 1.38 1.07 13.96
C GLN A 52 0.12 1.88 13.70
N LEU A 53 -0.69 1.55 12.68
CA LEU A 53 -1.94 2.27 12.42
C LEU A 53 -2.98 2.13 13.54
N PHE A 54 -2.86 1.12 14.40
CA PHE A 54 -3.72 0.91 15.58
C PHE A 54 -3.09 1.41 16.88
N THR A 55 -1.75 1.42 16.98
CA THR A 55 -1.03 1.69 18.24
C THR A 55 -0.31 3.03 18.27
N GLU A 56 0.02 3.61 17.12
CA GLU A 56 0.82 4.82 16.96
C GLU A 56 0.08 5.88 16.12
N GLY A 57 0.15 7.14 16.56
CA GLY A 57 -0.58 8.26 15.96
C GLY A 57 -1.89 8.53 16.69
N GLY A 58 -2.09 9.78 17.13
CA GLY A 58 -3.18 10.13 18.05
C GLY A 58 -4.59 9.84 17.51
N ILE A 59 -4.78 9.86 16.18
CA ILE A 59 -6.06 9.59 15.54
C ILE A 59 -5.86 8.48 14.50
N PRO A 60 -6.32 7.24 14.79
CA PRO A 60 -6.28 6.14 13.84
C PRO A 60 -7.02 6.45 12.53
N PRO A 61 -6.55 6.02 11.34
CA PRO A 61 -7.18 6.38 10.07
C PRO A 61 -8.58 5.77 9.87
N LEU A 62 -8.88 4.68 10.56
CA LEU A 62 -10.18 4.02 10.50
C LEU A 62 -11.10 4.62 11.57
N GLU A 63 -12.23 5.20 11.16
CA GLU A 63 -13.20 5.85 12.07
C GLU A 63 -13.61 4.95 13.24
N GLN A 64 -13.76 3.65 13.02
CA GLN A 64 -14.13 2.66 14.03
C GLN A 64 -13.12 2.56 15.19
N ASN A 65 -11.88 2.99 14.97
CA ASN A 65 -10.79 2.93 15.94
C ASN A 65 -10.44 4.31 16.49
N GLN A 66 -11.13 5.38 16.06
CA GLN A 66 -10.87 6.72 16.57
C GLN A 66 -11.44 6.89 17.98
N PRO A 67 -10.70 7.54 18.90
CA PRO A 67 -11.13 7.71 20.29
C PRO A 67 -12.32 8.66 20.46
N VAL A 68 -12.72 9.39 19.41
CA VAL A 68 -13.83 10.35 19.44
C VAL A 68 -14.76 10.06 18.27
N SER A 69 -16.00 9.69 18.56
CA SER A 69 -17.08 9.74 17.59
C SER A 69 -17.37 11.21 17.29
N VAL A 70 -17.17 11.62 16.03
CA VAL A 70 -17.60 12.94 15.55
C VAL A 70 -19.12 12.96 15.60
N ILE A 71 -19.66 13.60 16.64
CA ILE A 71 -21.09 13.93 16.82
C ILE A 71 -21.49 15.14 15.99
#